data_AF-A0AAW7X144-F1
#
_entry.id   AF-A0AAW7X144-F1
#
_cell.length_a   1.000
_cell.length_b   1.000
_cell.length_c   1.000
_cell.angle_alpha   90.00
_cell.angle_beta   90.00
_cell.angle_gamma   90.00
#
_symmetry.space_group_name_H-M   'P 1'
#
loop_
_entity.id
_entity.type
_entity.pdbx_description
1 polymer ?
#
loop_
_entity_poly.entity_id
_entity_poly.type
_entity_poly.pdbx_seq_one_letter_code
_entity_poly.pdbx_strand_id
1 'polypeptide(L)'
;MKQGKLFFFCGKMGAGKSTRSRIVAAENGAALISEDDWLSAHYPEQIQTSEHELWYLDLSDEQCLSEIAQRRIEQPERAHFDTEAVFRHVTQYFEVPAGDENLNIIKVSESA
;
A
#
# COMPACT_ATOMS: atom_id res chain seq x y z
N MET A 1 -24.57 1.38 15.35
CA MET A 1 -23.16 1.76 15.47
C MET A 1 -22.87 2.86 14.45
N LYS A 2 -22.16 3.94 14.80
CA LYS A 2 -21.70 4.90 13.79
C LYS A 2 -20.56 4.27 13.00
N GLN A 3 -20.61 4.34 11.68
CA GLN A 3 -19.54 3.86 10.81
C GLN A 3 -18.32 4.76 10.98
N GLY A 4 -17.16 4.18 11.28
CA GLY A 4 -15.89 4.91 11.29
C GLY A 4 -15.57 5.42 9.88
N LYS A 5 -15.00 6.63 9.77
CA LYS A 5 -14.64 7.25 8.50
C LYS A 5 -13.13 7.46 8.43
N LEU A 6 -12.51 6.93 7.37
CA LEU A 6 -11.10 7.10 7.07
C LEU A 6 -10.95 8.13 5.94
N PHE A 7 -10.00 9.05 6.08
CA PHE A 7 -9.73 10.10 5.10
C PHE A 7 -8.32 9.91 4.56
N PHE A 8 -8.19 9.72 3.25
CA PHE A 8 -6.91 9.59 2.57
C PHE A 8 -6.58 10.88 1.81
N PHE A 9 -5.31 11.27 1.83
CA PHE A 9 -4.81 12.44 1.11
C PHE A 9 -3.66 12.02 0.20
N CYS A 10 -3.78 12.26 -1.10
CA CYS A 10 -2.73 12.01 -2.10
C CYS A 10 -2.47 13.27 -2.94
N GLY A 11 -1.36 13.30 -3.69
CA GLY A 11 -0.95 14.42 -4.53
C GLY A 11 0.54 14.77 -4.41
N LYS A 12 1.03 15.64 -5.31
CA LYS A 12 2.45 16.03 -5.38
C LYS A 12 2.93 16.77 -4.12
N MET A 13 4.25 16.85 -3.92
CA MET A 13 4.85 17.70 -2.90
C MET A 13 4.39 19.16 -3.11
N GLY A 14 4.01 19.85 -2.03
CA GLY A 14 3.47 21.23 -2.11
C GLY A 14 1.98 21.34 -2.48
N ALA A 15 1.28 20.24 -2.81
CA ALA A 15 -0.15 20.28 -3.16
C ALA A 15 -1.10 20.60 -1.98
N GLY A 16 -0.57 20.89 -0.79
CA GLY A 16 -1.36 21.27 0.39
C GLY A 16 -1.94 20.10 1.20
N LYS A 17 -1.51 18.86 0.95
CA LYS A 17 -1.98 17.64 1.64
C LYS A 17 -1.92 17.77 3.17
N SER A 18 -0.74 18.09 3.71
CA SER A 18 -0.50 18.20 5.15
C SER A 18 -1.26 19.38 5.79
N THR A 19 -1.57 20.42 5.01
CA THR A 19 -2.42 21.53 5.47
C THR A 19 -3.88 21.08 5.53
N ARG A 20 -4.38 20.42 4.49
CA ARG A 20 -5.78 19.98 4.43
C ARG A 20 -6.08 18.85 5.41
N SER A 21 -5.14 17.91 5.60
CA SER A 21 -5.31 16.79 6.53
C SER A 21 -5.49 17.25 7.98
N ARG A 22 -4.72 18.26 8.42
CA ARG A 22 -4.86 18.88 9.75
C ARG A 22 -6.22 19.55 9.96
N ILE A 23 -6.71 20.27 8.96
CA ILE A 23 -8.04 20.90 9.01
C ILE A 23 -9.12 19.83 9.15
N VAL A 24 -9.10 18.81 8.29
CA VAL A 24 -10.09 17.72 8.32
C VAL A 24 -10.03 16.95 9.64
N ALA A 25 -8.83 16.69 10.18
CA ALA A 25 -8.67 16.02 11.46
C ALA A 25 -9.31 16.84 12.60
N ALA A 26 -9.05 18.15 12.66
CA ALA A 26 -9.63 19.03 13.67
C ALA A 26 -11.16 19.12 13.55
N GLU A 27 -11.69 19.31 12.33
CA GLU A 27 -13.13 19.40 12.07
C GLU A 27 -13.90 18.13 12.45
N ASN A 28 -13.26 16.97 12.35
CA ASN A 28 -13.89 15.67 12.60
C ASN A 28 -13.49 15.05 13.95
N GLY A 29 -12.66 15.71 14.76
CA GLY A 29 -12.08 15.13 15.97
C GLY A 29 -11.34 13.81 15.72
N ALA A 30 -10.66 13.71 14.57
CA ALA A 30 -10.02 12.47 14.12
C ALA A 30 -8.54 12.42 14.50
N ALA A 31 -8.04 11.20 14.73
CA ALA A 31 -6.60 10.96 14.81
C ALA A 31 -5.95 11.21 13.43
N LEU A 32 -4.85 11.97 13.42
CA LEU A 32 -4.06 12.22 12.22
C LEU A 32 -2.80 11.36 12.25
N ILE A 33 -2.60 10.56 11.20
CA ILE A 33 -1.36 9.81 10.98
C ILE A 33 -0.68 10.44 9.76
N SER A 34 0.54 10.91 9.93
CA SER A 34 1.37 11.48 8.87
C SER A 34 2.67 10.71 8.78
N GLU A 35 2.99 10.24 7.58
CA GLU A 35 4.27 9.59 7.27
C GLU A 35 5.44 10.55 7.53
N ASP A 36 5.36 11.79 7.05
CA ASP A 36 6.38 12.82 7.28
C ASP A 36 6.66 13.03 8.79
N ASP A 37 5.60 13.09 9.61
CA ASP A 37 5.74 13.27 11.07
C ASP A 37 6.38 12.04 11.73
N TRP A 38 6.03 10.83 11.29
CA TRP A 38 6.63 9.59 11.79
C TRP A 38 8.12 9.54 11.40
N LEU A 39 8.41 9.68 10.11
CA LEU A 39 9.77 9.58 9.58
C LEU A 39 10.71 10.60 10.21
N SER A 40 10.27 11.85 10.39
CA SER A 40 11.09 12.88 11.04
C SER A 40 11.32 12.62 12.52
N ALA A 41 10.37 12.01 13.24
CA ALA A 41 10.55 11.66 14.65
C ALA A 41 11.54 10.50 14.87
N HIS A 42 11.54 9.51 13.97
CA HIS A 42 12.36 8.30 14.11
C HIS A 42 13.71 8.37 13.38
N TYR A 43 13.78 9.12 12.27
CA TYR A 43 14.94 9.21 11.39
C TYR A 43 15.28 10.68 11.05
N PRO A 44 15.42 11.56 12.05
CA PRO A 44 15.71 12.97 11.80
C PRO A 44 17.01 13.11 11.01
N GLU A 45 16.96 13.83 9.89
CA GLU A 45 18.10 14.13 9.00
C GLU A 45 18.84 12.92 8.41
N GLN A 46 18.36 11.69 8.65
CA GLN A 46 18.94 10.45 8.13
C GLN A 46 18.37 10.11 6.75
N ILE A 47 17.15 10.54 6.45
CA ILE A 47 16.51 10.36 5.15
C ILE A 47 16.87 11.56 4.27
N GLN A 48 18.13 11.60 3.81
CA GLN A 48 18.59 12.58 2.81
C GLN A 48 18.42 12.03 1.40
N THR A 49 18.74 10.75 1.24
CA THR A 49 18.54 9.92 0.05
C THR A 49 18.36 8.48 0.53
N SER A 50 17.20 7.88 0.31
CA SER A 50 17.04 6.45 0.53
C SER A 50 17.31 5.71 -0.78
N GLU A 51 18.37 4.91 -0.81
CA GLU A 51 18.43 3.81 -1.78
C GLU A 51 17.19 2.95 -1.56
N HIS A 52 16.42 2.75 -2.62
CA HIS A 52 15.17 2.02 -2.58
C HIS A 52 15.12 1.09 -3.77
N GLU A 53 14.54 -0.09 -3.58
CA GLU A 53 14.25 -1.05 -4.64
C GLU A 53 12.77 -1.42 -4.55
N LEU A 54 12.07 -1.37 -5.67
CA LEU A 54 10.73 -1.91 -5.81
C LEU A 54 10.82 -3.31 -6.43
N TRP A 55 10.62 -4.33 -5.62
CA TRP A 55 10.61 -5.72 -6.08
C TRP A 55 9.24 -6.06 -6.67
N TYR A 56 9.15 -6.07 -7.99
CA TYR A 56 7.93 -6.44 -8.71
C TYR A 56 7.94 -7.95 -9.01
N LEU A 57 7.07 -8.68 -8.33
CA LEU A 57 6.84 -10.11 -8.57
C LEU A 57 5.88 -10.26 -9.76
N ASP A 58 6.44 -10.51 -10.93
CA ASP A 58 5.69 -10.67 -12.19
C ASP A 58 5.20 -12.11 -12.35
N LEU A 59 4.29 -12.49 -11.46
CA LEU A 59 3.62 -13.79 -11.49
C LEU A 59 2.31 -13.67 -12.25
N SER A 60 1.92 -14.74 -12.95
CA SER A 60 0.61 -14.82 -13.58
C SER A 60 -0.51 -14.92 -12.53
N ASP A 61 -1.74 -14.60 -12.95
CA ASP A 61 -2.91 -14.77 -12.10
C ASP A 61 -3.08 -16.22 -11.65
N GLU A 62 -2.78 -17.19 -12.51
CA GLU A 62 -2.86 -18.62 -12.20
C GLU A 62 -1.88 -19.00 -11.09
N GLN A 63 -0.65 -18.48 -11.15
CA GLN A 63 0.35 -18.69 -10.11
C GLN A 63 -0.13 -18.08 -8.78
N CYS A 64 -0.58 -16.81 -8.80
CA CYS A 64 -1.11 -16.14 -7.62
C CYS A 64 -2.30 -16.89 -6.99
N LEU A 65 -3.23 -17.39 -7.81
CA LEU A 65 -4.39 -18.15 -7.33
C LEU A 65 -4.00 -19.50 -6.73
N SER A 66 -2.97 -20.16 -7.28
CA SER A 66 -2.41 -21.39 -6.71
C SER A 66 -1.86 -21.15 -5.30
N GLU A 67 -1.08 -20.08 -5.13
CA GLU A 67 -0.52 -19.70 -3.81
C GLU A 67 -1.62 -19.34 -2.80
N ILE A 68 -2.66 -18.61 -3.23
CA ILE A 68 -3.81 -18.28 -2.38
C ILE A 68 -4.54 -19.56 -1.92
N ALA A 69 -4.68 -20.56 -2.80
CA ALA A 69 -5.32 -21.82 -2.47
C ALA A 69 -4.52 -22.59 -1.40
N GLN A 70 -3.19 -22.63 -1.51
CA GLN A 70 -2.33 -23.25 -0.51
C GLN A 70 -2.42 -22.50 0.83
N ARG A 71 -2.27 -21.17 0.80
CA ARG A 71 -2.32 -20.31 1.99
C ARG A 71 -3.62 -20.41 2.76
N ARG A 72 -4.74 -20.56 2.06
CA ARG A 72 -6.05 -20.80 2.65
C ARG A 72 -6.12 -22.09 3.48
N ILE A 73 -5.38 -23.13 3.11
CA ILE A 73 -5.29 -24.39 3.86
C ILE A 73 -4.41 -24.21 5.09
N GLU A 74 -3.27 -23.54 4.93
CA GLU A 74 -2.29 -23.31 5.99
C GLU A 74 -2.78 -22.31 7.06
N GLN A 75 -3.63 -21.36 6.66
CA GLN A 75 -4.15 -20.26 7.49
C GLN A 75 -5.69 -20.19 7.41
N PRO A 76 -6.41 -21.09 8.10
CA PRO A 76 -7.86 -21.18 8.02
C PRO A 76 -8.60 -19.88 8.38
N GLU A 77 -8.03 -19.02 9.23
CA GLU A 77 -8.60 -17.72 9.60
C GLU A 77 -8.71 -16.75 8.42
N ARG A 78 -7.85 -16.90 7.39
CA ARG A 78 -7.87 -16.07 6.19
C ARG A 78 -8.72 -16.64 5.06
N ALA A 79 -9.26 -17.85 5.22
CA ALA A 79 -10.02 -18.54 4.18
C ALA A 79 -11.22 -17.75 3.63
N HIS A 80 -11.77 -16.82 4.42
CA HIS A 80 -12.86 -15.97 3.99
C HIS A 80 -12.42 -14.80 3.08
N PHE A 81 -11.14 -14.40 3.14
CA PHE A 81 -10.54 -13.39 2.26
C PHE A 81 -9.82 -14.04 1.08
N ASP A 82 -9.16 -15.17 1.29
CA ASP A 82 -8.38 -15.93 0.29
C ASP A 82 -9.32 -16.68 -0.68
N THR A 83 -10.05 -15.92 -1.48
CA THR A 83 -10.98 -16.40 -2.50
C THR A 83 -10.65 -15.79 -3.85
N GLU A 84 -10.93 -16.51 -4.94
CA GLU A 84 -10.73 -16.00 -6.29
C GLU A 84 -11.52 -14.71 -6.54
N ALA A 85 -12.74 -14.60 -6.01
CA ALA A 85 -13.56 -13.39 -6.16
C ALA A 85 -12.89 -12.15 -5.56
N VAL A 86 -12.29 -12.29 -4.37
CA VAL A 86 -11.54 -11.19 -3.72
C VAL A 86 -10.27 -10.88 -4.50
N PHE A 87 -9.53 -11.90 -4.94
CA PHE A 87 -8.35 -11.71 -5.80
C PHE A 87 -8.70 -10.87 -7.03
N ARG A 88 -9.67 -11.32 -7.83
CA ARG A 88 -10.11 -10.61 -9.05
C ARG A 88 -10.58 -9.18 -8.76
N HIS A 89 -11.30 -8.98 -7.65
CA HIS A 89 -11.76 -7.64 -7.26
C HIS A 89 -10.61 -6.71 -6.87
N VAL A 90 -9.58 -7.21 -6.20
CA VAL A 90 -8.43 -6.37 -5.82
C VAL A 90 -7.53 -6.12 -7.02
N THR A 91 -7.28 -7.13 -7.86
CA THR A 91 -6.43 -7.04 -9.05
C THR A 91 -6.91 -5.98 -10.05
N GLN A 92 -8.21 -5.64 -10.09
CA GLN A 92 -8.71 -4.59 -10.99
C GLN A 92 -8.13 -3.19 -10.73
N TYR A 93 -7.60 -2.96 -9.52
CA TYR A 93 -6.98 -1.69 -9.12
C TYR A 93 -5.45 -1.75 -9.19
N PHE A 94 -4.87 -2.90 -9.57
CA PHE A 94 -3.44 -3.07 -9.66
C PHE A 94 -2.92 -2.49 -10.98
N GLU A 95 -1.87 -1.68 -10.89
CA GLU A 95 -1.12 -1.15 -12.02
C GLU A 95 0.33 -1.60 -11.89
N VAL A 96 0.90 -2.13 -12.98
CA VAL A 96 2.31 -2.54 -13.01
C VAL A 96 3.18 -1.29 -12.86
N PRO A 97 4.26 -1.34 -12.05
CA PRO A 97 5.15 -0.20 -11.90
C PRO A 97 5.69 0.30 -13.25
N ALA A 98 5.47 1.58 -13.53
CA ALA A 98 5.88 2.21 -14.77
C ALA A 98 7.28 2.85 -14.63
N GLY A 99 8.02 2.89 -15.74
CA GLY A 99 9.38 3.42 -15.75
C GLY A 99 9.48 4.93 -15.46
N ASP A 100 8.37 5.67 -15.56
CA ASP A 100 8.29 7.10 -15.29
C ASP A 100 7.98 7.44 -13.82
N GLU A 101 7.75 6.43 -12.98
CA GLU A 101 7.59 6.59 -11.53
C GLU A 101 8.89 6.96 -10.81
N ASN A 102 10.05 6.85 -11.49
CA ASN A 102 11.39 7.07 -10.93
C ASN A 102 11.72 6.17 -9.73
N LEU A 103 11.22 4.93 -9.75
CA LEU A 103 11.52 3.88 -8.77
C LEU A 103 12.56 2.91 -9.34
N ASN A 104 13.49 2.42 -8.52
CA ASN A 104 14.42 1.37 -8.96
C ASN A 104 13.72 0.00 -8.93
N ILE A 105 13.18 -0.45 -10.05
CA ILE A 105 12.38 -1.67 -10.12
C ILE A 105 13.26 -2.90 -10.35
N ILE A 106 13.14 -3.89 -9.46
CA ILE A 106 13.71 -5.24 -9.62
C ILE A 106 12.57 -6.21 -9.96
N LYS A 107 12.58 -6.72 -11.20
CA LYS A 107 11.55 -7.64 -11.67
C LYS A 107 11.93 -9.08 -11.39
N VAL A 108 11.05 -9.84 -10.74
CA VAL A 108 11.24 -11.26 -10.41
C VAL A 108 10.09 -12.07 -10.99
N SER A 109 10.41 -13.07 -11.82
CA SER A 109 9.42 -13.87 -12.56
C SER A 109 9.26 -15.30 -12.05
N GLU A 110 9.93 -15.65 -10.95
CA GLU A 110 9.87 -16.99 -10.35
C GLU A 110 9.53 -16.87 -8.87
N SER A 111 8.62 -17.71 -8.38
CA SER A 111 8.36 -17.88 -6.95
C SER A 111 9.57 -18.57 -6.31
N ALA A 112 10.13 -17.96 -5.26
CA ALA A 112 11.18 -18.58 -4.43
C ALA A 112 10.66 -19.82 -3.68
#